data_AF-A0A344TWD1-F1
#
_entry.id   AF-A0A344TWD1-F1
#
_cell.length_a   1.000
_cell.length_b   1.000
_cell.length_c   1.000
_cell.angle_alpha   90.00
_cell.angle_beta   90.00
_cell.angle_gamma   90.00
#
_symmetry.space_group_name_H-M   'P 1'
#
loop_
_entity.id
_entity.type
_entity.pdbx_description
1 polymer ?
#
loop_
_entity_poly.entity_id
_entity_poly.type
_entity_poly.pdbx_seq_one_letter_code
_entity_poly.pdbx_strand_id
1 'polypeptide(L)'
;MVVAQKGTRAPATEDARRAAAPPPVDTAPGSTAMETRTPIPCHSAPLPDDFWDLTAEQALGRVCVACGKVLVAGAVYRGVVTGREGAMLLDADVWSCPRPAVGR
;
A
#
# COMPACT_ATOMS: atom_id res chain seq x y z
N MET A 1 -7.11 20.48 -55.99
CA MET A 1 -8.24 19.54 -55.94
C MET A 1 -7.82 18.38 -55.06
N VAL A 2 -8.41 18.24 -53.87
CA VAL A 2 -7.99 17.25 -52.85
C VAL A 2 -9.05 16.15 -52.75
N VAL A 3 -8.53 14.95 -52.57
CA VAL A 3 -9.09 13.60 -52.73
C VAL A 3 -10.31 13.30 -51.85
N ALA A 4 -11.25 12.53 -52.41
CA ALA A 4 -12.48 12.06 -51.79
C ALA A 4 -12.24 11.10 -50.61
N GLN A 5 -12.97 11.32 -49.50
CA GLN A 5 -13.09 10.35 -48.41
C GLN A 5 -14.36 9.51 -48.61
N LYS A 6 -14.19 8.19 -48.76
CA LYS A 6 -15.26 7.19 -48.61
C LYS A 6 -14.72 6.07 -47.73
N GLY A 7 -15.08 6.10 -46.45
CA GLY A 7 -14.85 5.01 -45.50
C GLY A 7 -16.19 4.50 -44.99
N THR A 8 -16.55 3.31 -45.43
CA THR A 8 -17.78 2.56 -45.16
C THR A 8 -17.87 2.06 -43.71
N ARG A 9 -19.05 2.21 -43.10
CA ARG A 9 -19.47 1.55 -41.85
C ARG A 9 -19.54 0.03 -42.04
N ALA A 10 -19.10 -0.71 -41.03
CA ALA A 10 -19.44 -2.12 -40.83
C ALA A 10 -20.29 -2.27 -39.56
N PRO A 11 -21.38 -3.06 -39.57
CA PRO A 11 -21.98 -3.64 -38.37
C PRO A 11 -21.73 -5.16 -38.34
N ALA A 12 -21.24 -5.70 -37.23
CA ALA A 12 -21.28 -7.14 -36.95
C ALA A 12 -21.20 -7.35 -35.43
N THR A 13 -22.34 -7.64 -34.81
CA THR A 13 -22.76 -8.95 -34.25
C THR A 13 -22.38 -9.14 -32.79
N GLU A 14 -23.39 -8.85 -31.96
CA GLU A 14 -23.68 -9.42 -30.65
C GLU A 14 -23.82 -10.95 -30.74
N ASP A 15 -22.93 -11.73 -30.12
CA ASP A 15 -23.24 -13.07 -29.56
C ASP A 15 -22.01 -13.62 -28.80
N ALA A 16 -22.02 -13.57 -27.45
CA ALA A 16 -21.21 -14.46 -26.60
C ALA A 16 -21.59 -14.30 -25.11
N ARG A 17 -22.88 -14.45 -24.78
CA ARG A 17 -23.30 -14.81 -23.42
C ARG A 17 -23.53 -16.31 -23.38
N ARG A 18 -22.54 -17.11 -22.94
CA ARG A 18 -22.84 -18.36 -22.24
C ARG A 18 -21.64 -18.99 -21.53
N ALA A 19 -21.90 -19.31 -20.26
CA ALA A 19 -21.40 -20.45 -19.51
C ALA A 19 -19.97 -20.40 -18.96
N ALA A 20 -19.83 -19.84 -17.75
CA ALA A 20 -19.26 -20.58 -16.62
C ALA A 20 -19.69 -19.87 -15.32
N ALA A 21 -20.80 -20.31 -14.74
CA ALA A 21 -21.11 -19.97 -13.36
C ALA A 21 -20.02 -20.63 -12.48
N PRO A 22 -19.36 -19.90 -11.57
CA PRO A 22 -18.53 -20.54 -10.56
C PRO A 22 -19.43 -21.40 -9.64
N PRO A 23 -18.94 -22.55 -9.15
CA PRO A 23 -19.70 -23.42 -8.27
C PRO A 23 -20.08 -22.71 -6.97
N PRO A 24 -21.21 -23.08 -6.32
CA PRO A 24 -21.52 -22.61 -4.98
C PRO A 24 -20.53 -23.23 -3.99
N VAL A 25 -19.61 -22.43 -3.46
CA VAL A 25 -18.78 -22.82 -2.32
C VAL A 25 -19.53 -22.56 -1.03
N ASP A 26 -20.46 -23.46 -0.71
CA ASP A 26 -20.93 -23.62 0.67
C ASP A 26 -19.92 -24.48 1.42
N THR A 27 -19.05 -23.85 2.22
CA THR A 27 -18.41 -24.52 3.37
C THR A 27 -18.33 -23.56 4.54
N ALA A 28 -19.27 -23.83 5.45
CA ALA A 28 -19.47 -23.46 6.85
C ALA A 28 -18.43 -22.59 7.62
N PRO A 29 -18.92 -21.84 8.64
CA PRO A 29 -18.10 -21.13 9.62
C PRO A 29 -17.47 -22.12 10.61
N GLY A 30 -16.14 -22.13 10.70
CA GLY A 30 -15.40 -23.02 11.58
C GLY A 30 -14.21 -22.33 12.24
N SER A 31 -14.37 -22.08 13.54
CA SER A 31 -13.30 -22.02 14.54
C SER A 31 -12.20 -20.96 14.42
N THR A 32 -12.35 -19.92 15.25
CA THR A 32 -11.42 -19.61 16.34
C THR A 32 -10.08 -20.37 16.35
N ALA A 33 -9.14 -19.91 15.55
CA ALA A 33 -7.74 -19.87 15.93
C ALA A 33 -7.29 -18.46 15.55
N MET A 34 -7.25 -17.58 16.54
CA MET A 34 -6.58 -16.30 16.43
C MET A 34 -5.09 -16.64 16.26
N GLU A 35 -4.68 -16.92 15.03
CA GLU A 35 -3.30 -17.20 14.69
C GLU A 35 -2.53 -16.00 15.19
N THR A 36 -1.76 -16.24 16.26
CA THR A 36 -1.00 -15.21 16.94
C THR A 36 0.17 -14.91 16.01
N ARG A 37 -0.11 -14.16 14.95
CA ARG A 37 0.88 -13.59 14.06
C ARG A 37 1.73 -12.73 14.96
N THR A 38 2.91 -13.21 15.31
CA THR A 38 3.85 -12.41 16.09
C THR A 38 4.03 -11.11 15.29
N PRO A 39 3.56 -9.96 15.81
CA PRO A 39 3.61 -8.75 15.04
C PRO A 39 5.08 -8.44 14.77
N ILE A 40 5.44 -8.27 13.50
CA ILE A 40 6.79 -7.84 13.12
C ILE A 40 7.07 -6.55 13.90
N PRO A 41 8.19 -6.46 14.65
CA PRO A 41 8.52 -5.25 15.37
C PRO A 41 8.58 -4.06 14.41
N CYS A 42 8.02 -2.91 14.81
CA CYS A 42 7.95 -1.75 13.92
C CYS A 42 9.31 -1.29 13.39
N HIS A 43 10.37 -1.48 14.18
CA HIS A 43 11.75 -1.18 13.78
C HIS A 43 12.35 -2.18 12.79
N SER A 44 11.63 -3.23 12.41
CA SER A 44 12.01 -4.23 11.42
C SER A 44 11.01 -4.30 10.26
N ALA A 45 9.89 -3.58 10.35
CA ALA A 45 8.91 -3.50 9.27
C ALA A 45 9.53 -2.83 8.04
N PRO A 46 9.16 -3.27 6.82
CA PRO A 46 9.62 -2.63 5.60
C PRO A 46 9.21 -1.17 5.58
N LEU A 47 10.08 -0.32 5.03
CA LEU A 47 9.74 1.07 4.76
C LEU A 47 8.92 1.16 3.47
N PRO A 48 8.04 2.15 3.35
CA PRO A 48 7.42 2.47 2.06
C PRO A 48 8.48 2.91 1.06
N ASP A 49 8.21 2.63 -0.21
CA ASP A 49 9.15 2.87 -1.31
C ASP A 49 9.10 4.32 -1.82
N ASP A 50 7.96 5.00 -1.69
CA ASP A 50 7.76 6.39 -2.13
C ASP A 50 7.35 7.31 -0.96
N PHE A 51 7.74 8.58 -1.05
CA PHE A 51 7.32 9.64 -0.13
C PHE A 51 5.80 9.80 -0.09
N TRP A 52 5.12 9.59 -1.22
CA TRP A 52 3.66 9.76 -1.31
C TRP A 52 2.87 8.69 -0.55
N ASP A 53 3.51 7.60 -0.16
CA ASP A 53 2.90 6.58 0.71
C ASP A 53 2.91 6.99 2.19
N LEU A 54 3.62 8.08 2.53
CA LEU A 54 3.67 8.61 3.89
C LEU A 54 2.50 9.56 4.13
N THR A 55 1.92 9.44 5.32
CA THR A 55 1.10 10.52 5.88
C THR A 55 1.99 11.70 6.28
N ALA A 56 1.44 12.92 6.29
CA ALA A 56 2.19 14.11 6.68
C ALA A 56 2.85 13.98 8.07
N GLU A 57 2.17 13.34 9.03
CA GLU A 57 2.72 13.11 10.37
C GLU A 57 3.88 12.10 10.37
N GLN A 58 3.89 11.13 9.45
CA GLN A 58 5.02 10.21 9.27
C GLN A 58 6.20 10.91 8.62
N ALA A 59 5.95 11.75 7.60
CA ALA A 59 6.99 12.54 6.94
C ALA A 59 7.62 13.58 7.88
N LEU A 60 6.86 14.11 8.85
CA LEU A 60 7.35 14.98 9.92
C LEU A 60 8.07 14.22 11.05
N GLY A 61 8.13 12.89 11.00
CA GLY A 61 8.75 12.06 12.05
C GLY A 61 8.02 12.05 13.39
N ARG A 62 6.75 12.49 13.44
CA ARG A 62 5.95 12.57 14.67
C ARG A 62 5.28 11.25 15.03
N VAL A 63 5.01 10.41 14.03
CA VAL A 63 4.39 9.10 14.23
C VAL A 63 5.22 8.01 13.57
N CYS A 64 5.03 6.77 14.04
CA CYS A 64 5.74 5.61 13.53
C CYS A 64 5.37 5.35 12.07
N VAL A 65 6.38 5.21 11.21
CA VAL A 65 6.20 4.86 9.79
C VAL A 65 5.48 3.51 9.59
N ALA A 66 5.62 2.56 10.52
CA ALA A 66 5.05 1.23 10.38
C ALA A 66 3.63 1.09 10.99
N CYS A 67 3.35 1.72 12.14
CA CYS A 67 2.09 1.52 12.86
C CYS A 67 1.26 2.80 13.09
N GLY A 68 1.76 3.97 12.67
CA GLY A 68 1.05 5.25 12.78
C GLY A 68 0.87 5.80 14.20
N LYS A 69 1.40 5.13 15.24
CA LYS A 69 1.33 5.63 16.62
C LYS A 69 2.27 6.81 16.84
N VAL A 70 1.83 7.76 17.67
CA VAL A 70 2.65 8.90 18.10
C VAL A 70 3.95 8.42 18.72
N LEU A 71 5.05 8.96 18.22
CA LEU A 71 6.37 8.71 18.73
C LEU A 71 6.64 9.66 19.90
N VAL A 72 7.24 9.11 20.94
CA VAL A 72 7.69 9.84 22.12
C VAL A 72 9.20 9.68 22.24
N ALA A 73 9.74 9.61 23.45
CA ALA A 73 11.15 9.29 23.67
C ALA A 73 11.51 7.89 23.13
N GLY A 74 12.74 7.77 22.60
CA GLY A 74 13.31 6.50 22.16
C GLY A 74 12.89 6.02 20.77
N ALA A 75 12.32 6.89 19.93
CA ALA A 75 12.07 6.56 18.53
C ALA A 75 13.36 6.09 17.83
N VAL A 76 13.23 5.06 17.00
CA VAL A 76 14.34 4.45 16.26
C VAL A 76 14.32 4.97 14.84
N TYR A 77 15.40 5.64 14.44
CA TYR A 77 15.61 6.08 13.06
C TYR A 77 15.62 4.88 12.11
N ARG A 78 14.94 5.00 10.97
CA ARG A 78 14.84 3.91 9.98
C ARG A 78 15.49 4.23 8.65
N GLY A 79 15.67 5.50 8.32
CA GLY A 79 16.24 5.93 7.05
C GLY A 79 15.47 7.10 6.47
N VAL A 80 15.76 7.36 5.20
CA VAL A 80 15.10 8.39 4.40
C VAL A 80 14.21 7.71 3.37
N VAL A 81 12.97 8.17 3.26
CA VAL A 81 12.10 7.84 2.14
C VAL A 81 12.10 9.03 1.19
N THR A 82 12.30 8.75 -0.10
CA THR A 82 12.38 9.78 -1.14
C THR A 82 11.23 9.66 -2.11
N GLY A 83 10.80 10.78 -2.68
CA GLY A 83 9.82 10.82 -3.76
C GLY A 83 10.06 12.02 -4.66
N ARG A 84 9.19 12.20 -5.66
CA ARG A 84 9.30 13.34 -6.58
C ARG A 84 7.98 14.07 -6.70
N GLU A 85 8.06 15.39 -6.75
CA GLU A 85 6.98 16.28 -7.14
C GLU A 85 7.43 17.12 -8.34
N GLY A 86 7.10 16.64 -9.54
CA GLY A 86 7.62 17.22 -10.78
C GLY A 86 9.16 17.20 -10.81
N ALA A 87 9.78 18.38 -10.79
CA ALA A 87 11.24 18.53 -10.76
C ALA A 87 11.83 18.51 -9.34
N MET A 88 11.01 18.61 -8.29
CA MET A 88 11.46 18.63 -6.91
C MET A 88 11.70 17.21 -6.39
N LEU A 89 12.85 17.00 -5.75
CA LEU A 89 13.10 15.79 -4.97
C LEU A 89 12.57 16.05 -3.56
N LEU A 90 11.68 15.18 -3.09
CA LEU A 90 11.17 15.18 -1.73
C LEU A 90 11.89 14.09 -0.94
N ASP A 91 12.24 14.39 0.29
CA ASP A 91 12.77 13.42 1.25
C ASP A 91 12.13 13.61 2.62
N ALA A 92 12.01 12.50 3.36
CA ALA A 92 11.56 12.50 4.73
C ALA A 92 12.36 11.49 5.55
N ASP A 93 12.88 11.96 6.68
CA ASP A 93 13.44 11.11 7.72
C ASP A 93 12.30 10.37 8.44
N VAL A 94 12.32 9.04 8.34
CA VAL A 94 11.28 8.20 8.93
C VAL A 94 11.74 7.50 10.19
N TRP A 95 10.81 7.41 11.14
CA TRP A 95 11.08 6.93 12.49
C TRP A 95 10.12 5.79 12.86
N SER A 96 10.55 4.92 13.76
CA SER A 96 9.77 3.78 14.23
C SER A 96 9.70 3.71 15.75
N CYS A 97 8.73 2.94 16.26
CA CYS A 97 8.57 2.75 17.69
C CYS A 97 9.87 2.22 18.35
N PRO A 98 10.13 2.61 19.62
CA PRO A 98 11.24 2.07 20.39
C PRO A 98 11.20 0.55 20.40
N ARG A 99 12.38 -0.06 20.53
CA ARG A 99 12.46 -1.48 20.86
C ARG A 99 11.75 -1.69 22.21
N PRO A 100 10.95 -2.77 22.36
CA PRO A 100 10.38 -3.10 23.66
C PRO A 100 11.52 -3.16 24.68
N ALA A 101 11.34 -2.51 25.82
CA ALA A 101 12.33 -2.54 26.88
C ALA A 101 12.53 -4.00 27.30
N VAL A 102 13.71 -4.55 27.04
CA VAL A 102 14.10 -5.83 27.64
C VAL A 102 14.28 -5.53 29.11
N GLY A 103 13.45 -6.17 29.95
CA GLY A 103 13.29 -5.85 31.37
C GLY A 103 14.61 -5.62 32.09
N ARG A 104 14.67 -4.54 32.85
CA ARG A 104 15.65 -4.30 33.90
C ARG A 104 15.01 -4.59 35.24
#